data_AF-A0A7C2RPA7-F1
#
_entry.id   AF-A0A7C2RPA7-F1
#
_cell.length_a   1.000
_cell.length_b   1.000
_cell.length_c   1.000
_cell.angle_alpha   90.00
_cell.angle_beta   90.00
_cell.angle_gamma   90.00
#
_symmetry.space_group_name_H-M   'P 1'
#
loop_
_entity.id
_entity.type
_entity.pdbx_description
1 polymer ?
#
loop_
_entity_poly.entity_id
_entity_poly.type
_entity_poly.pdbx_seq_one_letter_code
_entity_poly.pdbx_strand_id
1 'polypeptide(L)'
;MPAPKRTIFHNGLVILPDRILSEGVVLVEGESIADVRLGAASGVEADEILDLNGRCLAPGLIDIHIHGSHGVDLMAATADDLLALSRYLLSQG
;
A
#
# COMPACT_ATOMS: atom_id res chain seq x y z
N MET A 1 -25.32 0.97 -7.21
CA MET A 1 -23.99 1.43 -6.77
C MET A 1 -23.04 1.24 -7.94
N PRO A 2 -22.08 2.14 -8.20
CA PRO A 2 -21.08 1.91 -9.24
C PRO A 2 -20.24 0.67 -8.90
N ALA A 3 -19.71 -0.01 -9.92
CA ALA A 3 -18.76 -1.09 -9.72
C ALA A 3 -17.49 -0.56 -9.02
N PRO A 4 -16.85 -1.34 -8.15
CA PRO A 4 -15.61 -0.93 -7.51
C PRO A 4 -14.50 -0.77 -8.55
N LYS A 5 -13.71 0.30 -8.45
CA LYS A 5 -12.55 0.55 -9.30
C LYS A 5 -11.53 -0.59 -9.14
N ARG A 6 -10.97 -1.06 -10.25
CA ARG A 6 -9.96 -2.12 -10.32
C ARG A 6 -8.59 -1.53 -10.65
N THR A 7 -7.62 -1.71 -9.77
CA THR A 7 -6.23 -1.25 -9.96
C THR A 7 -5.29 -2.44 -9.91
N ILE A 8 -4.41 -2.56 -10.90
CA ILE A 8 -3.33 -3.56 -10.95
C ILE A 8 -2.00 -2.90 -10.62
N PHE A 9 -1.22 -3.53 -9.73
CA PHE A 9 0.19 -3.25 -9.52
C PHE A 9 1.01 -4.41 -10.09
N HIS A 10 2.00 -4.14 -10.94
CA HIS A 10 2.81 -5.20 -11.58
C HIS A 10 4.28 -4.82 -11.71
N ASN A 11 5.11 -5.77 -12.16
CA ASN A 11 6.54 -5.56 -12.40
C ASN A 11 7.27 -5.08 -11.12
N GLY A 12 6.97 -5.70 -9.98
CA GLY A 12 7.60 -5.39 -8.71
C GLY A 12 7.81 -6.62 -7.84
N LEU A 13 8.62 -6.43 -6.79
CA LEU A 13 8.86 -7.42 -5.75
C LEU A 13 7.71 -7.39 -4.76
N VAL A 14 6.79 -8.35 -4.83
CA VAL A 14 5.65 -8.41 -3.89
C VAL A 14 6.05 -9.21 -2.66
N ILE A 15 6.10 -8.54 -1.51
CA ILE A 15 6.48 -9.11 -0.23
C ILE A 15 5.24 -9.68 0.45
N LEU A 16 5.23 -10.99 0.63
CA LEU A 16 4.22 -11.73 1.38
C LEU A 16 4.79 -12.17 2.73
N PRO A 17 3.94 -12.57 3.71
CA PRO A 17 4.41 -12.99 5.02
C PRO A 17 5.40 -14.17 4.99
N ASP A 18 5.32 -15.02 3.98
CA ASP A 18 6.07 -16.27 3.87
C ASP A 18 7.08 -16.32 2.70
N ARG A 19 6.99 -15.38 1.75
CA ARG A 19 7.81 -15.39 0.53
C ARG A 19 7.83 -14.03 -0.18
N ILE A 20 8.73 -13.90 -1.17
CA ILE A 20 8.77 -12.77 -2.09
C ILE A 20 8.47 -13.26 -3.50
N LEU A 21 7.55 -12.59 -4.21
CA LEU A 21 7.30 -12.81 -5.62
C LEU A 21 8.14 -11.83 -6.44
N SER A 22 9.12 -12.31 -7.20
CA SER A 22 10.04 -11.46 -7.98
C SER A 22 9.37 -10.72 -9.14
N GLU A 23 8.28 -11.27 -9.65
CA GLU A 23 7.42 -10.68 -10.68
C GLU A 23 5.96 -10.75 -10.19
N GLY A 24 5.69 -10.13 -9.04
CA GLY A 24 4.36 -10.20 -8.44
C GLY A 24 3.36 -9.24 -9.10
N VAL A 25 2.10 -9.66 -9.12
CA VAL A 25 0.95 -8.86 -9.54
C VAL A 25 -0.06 -8.83 -8.40
N VAL A 26 -0.53 -7.63 -8.07
CA VAL A 26 -1.59 -7.40 -7.08
C VAL A 26 -2.76 -6.69 -7.76
N LEU A 27 -3.95 -7.27 -7.66
CA LEU A 27 -5.21 -6.66 -8.08
C LEU A 27 -5.93 -6.13 -6.84
N VAL A 28 -6.30 -4.86 -6.86
CA VAL A 28 -7.14 -4.22 -5.85
C VAL A 28 -8.49 -3.88 -6.47
N GLU A 29 -9.57 -4.22 -5.78
CA GLU A 29 -10.93 -3.84 -6.14
C GLU A 29 -11.52 -3.00 -5.00
N GLY A 30 -11.67 -1.69 -5.25
CA GLY A 30 -12.09 -0.74 -4.23
C GLY A 30 -11.12 -0.71 -3.03
N GLU A 31 -11.56 -1.21 -1.88
CA GLU A 31 -10.81 -1.19 -0.62
C GLU A 31 -10.18 -2.56 -0.27
N SER A 32 -10.26 -3.54 -1.17
CA SER A 32 -9.83 -4.92 -0.90
C SER A 32 -8.84 -5.41 -1.95
N ILE A 33 -7.87 -6.22 -1.50
CA ILE A 33 -6.99 -6.97 -2.39
C ILE A 33 -7.79 -8.16 -2.93
N ALA A 34 -8.07 -8.18 -4.23
CA ALA A 34 -8.87 -9.21 -4.89
C ALA A 34 -8.04 -10.40 -5.37
N ASP A 35 -6.77 -10.18 -5.75
CA ASP A 35 -5.87 -11.25 -6.18
C ASP A 35 -4.40 -10.87 -5.95
N VAL A 36 -3.57 -11.88 -5.65
CA VAL A 36 -2.10 -11.77 -5.57
C VAL A 36 -1.48 -13.00 -6.20
N ARG A 37 -0.68 -12.80 -7.26
CA ARG A 37 -0.10 -13.91 -8.02
C ARG A 37 1.28 -13.59 -8.58
N LEU A 38 2.00 -14.63 -8.96
CA LEU A 38 3.26 -14.53 -9.68
C LEU A 38 3.00 -14.48 -11.19
N GLY A 39 3.73 -13.65 -11.91
CA GLY A 39 3.78 -13.63 -13.37
C GLY A 39 3.28 -12.31 -13.98
N ALA A 40 2.83 -12.37 -15.23
CA ALA A 40 2.41 -11.18 -15.96
C ALA A 40 0.98 -10.73 -15.59
N ALA A 41 0.71 -9.43 -15.72
CA ALA A 41 -0.61 -8.83 -15.57
C ALA A 41 -1.59 -9.15 -16.73
N SER A 42 -1.23 -10.08 -17.63
CA SER A 42 -2.03 -10.37 -18.82
C SER A 42 -3.40 -10.95 -18.48
N GLY A 43 -4.40 -10.58 -19.29
CA GLY A 43 -5.76 -11.12 -19.22
C GLY A 43 -6.64 -10.58 -18.08
N VAL A 44 -6.22 -9.53 -17.38
CA VAL A 44 -7.06 -8.89 -16.34
C VAL A 44 -7.49 -7.51 -16.79
N GLU A 45 -8.80 -7.30 -16.87
CA GLU A 45 -9.38 -5.98 -17.08
C GLU A 45 -9.21 -5.13 -15.83
N ALA A 46 -8.55 -3.99 -15.93
CA ALA A 46 -8.41 -3.04 -14.85
C ALA A 46 -8.66 -1.62 -15.35
N ASP A 47 -9.22 -0.77 -14.48
CA ASP A 47 -9.40 0.65 -14.76
C ASP A 47 -8.05 1.39 -14.72
N GLU A 48 -7.09 0.86 -13.95
CA GLU A 48 -5.77 1.44 -13.78
C GLU A 48 -4.70 0.35 -13.67
N ILE A 49 -3.58 0.56 -14.36
CA ILE A 49 -2.41 -0.34 -14.34
C ILE A 49 -1.18 0.48 -13.94
N LEU A 50 -0.55 0.07 -12.85
CA LEU A 50 0.59 0.72 -12.23
C LEU A 50 1.84 -0.18 -12.34
N ASP A 51 2.82 0.29 -13.10
CA ASP A 51 4.14 -0.36 -13.22
C ASP A 51 5.03 0.06 -12.03
N LEU A 52 5.41 -0.92 -11.21
CA LEU A 52 6.24 -0.71 -10.03
C LEU A 52 7.73 -0.51 -10.38
N ASN A 53 8.14 -0.75 -11.63
CA ASN A 53 9.51 -0.57 -12.11
C ASN A 53 10.56 -1.30 -11.26
N GLY A 54 10.27 -2.55 -10.90
CA GLY A 54 11.12 -3.40 -10.07
C GLY A 54 11.16 -3.04 -8.59
N ARG A 55 10.37 -2.06 -8.13
CA ARG A 55 10.30 -1.68 -6.71
C ARG A 55 9.54 -2.71 -5.88
N CYS A 56 9.71 -2.63 -4.57
CA CYS A 56 8.98 -3.45 -3.62
C CYS A 56 7.55 -2.94 -3.43
N LEU A 57 6.62 -3.89 -3.34
CA LEU A 57 5.27 -3.69 -2.83
C LEU A 57 5.12 -4.59 -1.59
N ALA A 58 4.82 -3.96 -0.44
CA ALA A 58 4.64 -4.63 0.84
C ALA A 58 3.30 -4.19 1.45
N PRO A 59 2.76 -4.94 2.43
CA PRO A 59 1.74 -4.40 3.32
C PRO A 59 2.23 -3.09 3.95
N GLY A 60 1.32 -2.12 4.11
CA GLY A 60 1.63 -0.88 4.84
C GLY A 60 2.13 -1.19 6.25
N LEU A 61 3.08 -0.41 6.73
CA LEU A 61 3.70 -0.64 8.04
C LEU A 61 2.70 -0.32 9.17
N ILE A 62 2.75 -1.13 10.23
CA ILE A 62 1.95 -0.91 11.44
C ILE A 62 2.91 -0.66 12.59
N ASP A 63 3.01 0.61 13.00
CA ASP A 63 3.76 1.00 14.19
C ASP A 63 2.87 0.86 15.43
N ILE A 64 3.18 -0.13 16.27
CA ILE A 64 2.44 -0.42 17.49
C ILE A 64 2.91 0.43 18.69
N HIS A 65 4.02 1.17 18.55
CA HIS A 65 4.59 1.94 19.65
C HIS A 65 5.35 3.17 19.13
N ILE A 66 4.69 4.33 19.20
CA ILE A 66 5.26 5.63 18.83
C ILE A 66 4.92 6.67 19.90
N HIS A 67 5.86 7.57 20.21
CA HIS A 67 5.65 8.70 21.13
C HIS A 67 5.39 10.03 20.41
N GLY A 68 5.78 10.12 19.13
CA GLY A 68 5.68 11.33 18.32
C GLY A 68 6.56 11.22 17.08
N SER A 69 6.32 12.10 16.10
CA SER A 69 7.16 12.29 14.92
C SER A 69 6.84 13.63 14.27
N HIS A 70 7.66 14.08 13.31
CA HIS A 70 7.44 15.35 12.59
C HIS A 70 7.22 16.58 13.50
N GLY A 71 7.89 16.60 14.67
CA GLY A 71 7.74 17.68 15.65
C GLY A 71 6.46 17.63 16.48
N VAL A 72 5.61 16.61 16.31
CA VAL A 72 4.41 16.36 17.12
C VAL A 72 4.74 15.35 18.23
N ASP A 73 4.47 15.74 19.48
CA ASP A 73 4.45 14.85 20.64
C ASP A 73 3.01 14.38 20.90
N LEU A 74 2.77 13.07 20.89
CA LEU A 74 1.44 12.49 21.06
C LEU A 74 0.82 12.77 22.43
N MET A 75 1.64 13.00 23.46
CA MET A 75 1.16 13.31 24.81
C MET A 75 0.60 14.74 24.91
N ALA A 76 0.95 15.61 23.96
CA ALA A 76 0.51 17.01 23.91
C ALA A 76 -0.32 17.35 22.66
N ALA A 77 -0.56 16.37 21.78
CA ALA A 77 -1.14 16.58 20.46
C ALA A 77 -2.64 16.97 20.51
N THR A 78 -3.00 17.92 19.65
CA THR A 78 -4.39 18.17 19.26
C THR A 78 -4.85 17.23 18.14
N ALA A 79 -6.14 17.24 17.80
CA ALA A 79 -6.65 16.47 16.67
C ALA A 79 -5.99 16.88 15.32
N ASP A 80 -5.69 18.16 15.14
CA ASP A 80 -5.01 18.65 13.93
C ASP A 80 -3.56 18.18 13.87
N ASP A 81 -2.87 18.13 15.01
CA ASP A 81 -1.52 17.58 15.10
C ASP A 81 -1.49 16.10 14.75
N LEU A 82 -2.48 15.32 15.20
CA LEU A 82 -2.61 13.90 14.85
C LEU A 82 -2.85 13.69 13.35
N LEU A 83 -3.67 14.55 12.71
CA LEU A 83 -3.89 14.50 11.27
C LEU A 83 -2.64 14.88 10.48
N ALA A 84 -1.88 15.87 10.96
CA ALA A 84 -0.59 16.25 10.36
C ALA A 84 0.45 15.13 10.48
N LEU A 85 0.56 14.52 11.67
CA LEU A 85 1.39 13.36 11.92
C LEU A 85 1.01 12.18 11.03
N SER A 86 -0.29 11.85 10.94
CA SER A 86 -0.81 10.78 10.09
C SER A 86 -0.40 10.98 8.61
N ARG A 87 -0.57 12.19 8.07
CA ARG A 87 -0.14 12.52 6.70
C ARG A 87 1.36 12.39 6.51
N TYR A 88 2.16 12.76 7.51
CA TYR A 88 3.60 12.58 7.46
C TYR A 88 3.99 11.10 7.45
N LEU A 89 3.38 10.29 8.31
CA LEU A 89 3.68 8.85 8.41
C LEU A 89 3.42 8.10 7.09
N LEU A 90 2.41 8.51 6.30
CA LEU A 90 2.17 7.97 4.95
C LEU A 90 3.39 8.08 4.02
N SER A 91 4.31 9.02 4.26
CA SER A 91 5.54 9.20 3.47
C SER A 91 6.71 8.32 3.94
N GLN A 92 6.54 7.57 5.04
CA GLN A 92 7.60 6.81 5.71
C GLN A 92 7.43 5.29 5.57
N GLY A 93 6.44 4.82 4.80
CA GLY A 93 6.19 3.39 4.52
C GLY A 93 4.78 2.95 4.86
#